data_AF-A0ABD0P937-F1
#
_entry.id   AF-A0ABD0P937-F1
#
_cell.length_a   1.000
_cell.length_b   1.000
_cell.length_c   1.000
_cell.angle_alpha   90.00
_cell.angle_beta   90.00
_cell.angle_gamma   90.00
#
_symmetry.space_group_name_H-M   'P 1'
#
loop_
_entity.id
_entity.type
_entity.pdbx_description
1 polymer ?
#
loop_
_entity_poly.entity_id
_entity_poly.type
_entity_poly.pdbx_seq_one_letter_code
_entity_poly.pdbx_strand_id
1 'polypeptide(L)'
;MQISGYLCALIACSGLTLSVPNGNQTGLKSGNEAPPLLLVSFDGFRADYLNKYSFPNLEKFFSDGVLVRELTNVFTTKTFPNHYSLVTGLYAESHGILASIMYDPVTKKNFSIVNDSDPFWWNEATPIWVSVEQSGYRAAAAMWPGTDVNIQNSTLKYTFKYNPKVTFQERLGNITQWMTADKSVKFAALYWEEPDRSGHIYGPDNNTEMTRVLKEVDGHIGYLMEQLNKMGLWGKINVIITSDHGMAQCSQDRLIKLDDCISSSSYMVVDLTPVAAIIPLE
;
A
#
# COMPACT_ATOMS: atom_id res chain seq x y z
N MET A 1 15.56 20.80 -49.84
CA MET A 1 15.46 19.44 -49.27
C MET A 1 16.72 19.24 -48.45
N GLN A 2 16.66 19.63 -47.18
CA GLN A 2 17.80 19.77 -46.29
C GLN A 2 17.91 18.47 -45.48
N ILE A 3 18.92 17.66 -45.78
CA ILE A 3 19.26 16.47 -45.00
C ILE A 3 20.37 16.90 -44.05
N SER A 4 20.02 17.23 -42.81
CA SER A 4 20.99 17.39 -41.73
C SER A 4 21.17 16.05 -41.04
N GLY A 5 22.26 15.37 -41.36
CA GLY A 5 22.75 14.22 -40.60
C GLY A 5 23.35 14.70 -39.29
N TYR A 6 22.87 14.15 -38.17
CA TYR A 6 23.51 14.34 -36.88
C TYR A 6 24.58 13.27 -36.69
N LEU A 7 25.81 13.78 -36.59
CA LEU A 7 27.05 13.08 -36.35
C LEU A 7 27.04 12.49 -34.92
N CYS A 8 27.33 11.19 -34.85
CA CYS A 8 27.54 10.44 -33.62
C CYS A 8 28.83 10.92 -32.95
N ALA A 9 28.74 11.46 -31.73
CA ALA A 9 29.92 11.78 -30.91
C ALA A 9 30.02 10.76 -29.76
N LEU A 10 30.85 9.74 -29.98
CA LEU A 10 31.40 8.88 -28.93
C LEU A 10 32.46 9.70 -28.18
N ILE A 11 32.18 10.07 -26.94
CA ILE A 11 33.18 10.56 -26.00
C ILE A 11 33.59 9.39 -25.12
N ALA A 12 34.78 8.85 -25.38
CA ALA A 12 35.52 7.99 -24.48
C ALA A 12 36.75 8.74 -24.01
N CYS A 13 36.85 8.99 -22.71
CA CYS A 13 38.05 9.28 -21.89
C CYS A 13 37.51 9.58 -20.48
N SER A 14 38.05 9.13 -19.34
CA SER A 14 39.28 8.42 -19.03
C SER A 14 39.24 8.08 -17.52
N GLY A 15 39.85 6.95 -17.15
CA GLY A 15 40.15 6.44 -15.81
C GLY A 15 39.65 7.17 -14.56
N LEU A 16 38.80 6.50 -13.80
CA LEU A 16 38.70 6.65 -12.35
C LEU A 16 39.09 5.32 -11.72
N THR A 17 40.28 5.32 -11.13
CA THR A 17 40.77 4.27 -10.24
C THR A 17 39.83 4.12 -9.05
N LEU A 18 39.30 2.92 -8.83
CA LEU A 18 38.60 2.58 -7.58
C LEU A 18 39.61 2.59 -6.44
N SER A 19 39.68 3.70 -5.71
CA SER A 19 40.34 3.75 -4.41
C SER A 19 39.46 3.03 -3.39
N VAL A 20 39.86 1.82 -2.99
CA VAL A 20 39.32 1.16 -1.80
C VAL A 20 39.74 2.01 -0.60
N PRO A 21 38.79 2.58 0.19
CA PRO A 21 39.18 3.27 1.40
C PRO A 21 39.53 2.22 2.46
N ASN A 22 40.83 2.03 2.70
CA ASN A 22 41.31 1.55 4.01
C ASN A 22 41.08 2.67 5.02
N GLY A 23 39.88 2.71 5.60
CA GLY A 23 39.48 3.64 6.64
C GLY A 23 39.42 2.94 7.99
N ASN A 24 40.34 3.32 8.88
CA ASN A 24 40.31 3.01 10.31
C ASN A 24 38.89 3.09 10.88
N GLN A 25 38.49 2.07 11.64
CA GLN A 25 37.30 2.10 12.49
C GLN A 25 37.50 3.08 13.66
N THR A 26 37.43 4.36 13.37
CA THR A 26 37.10 5.37 14.38
C THR A 26 35.58 5.43 14.43
N GLY A 27 35.01 4.94 15.54
CA GLY A 27 33.57 4.85 15.76
C GLY A 27 32.84 6.13 15.36
N LEU A 28 31.92 5.98 14.41
CA LEU A 28 30.89 6.96 14.14
C LEU A 28 30.08 7.12 15.43
N LYS A 29 30.24 8.26 16.10
CA LYS A 29 29.28 8.69 17.12
C LYS A 29 27.92 8.82 16.41
N SER A 30 26.95 7.98 16.81
CA SER A 30 25.58 8.01 16.31
C SER A 30 24.90 9.32 16.72
N GLY A 31 24.97 10.29 15.81
CA GLY A 31 24.56 11.68 16.05
C GLY A 31 23.29 12.13 15.33
N ASN A 32 22.51 11.21 14.75
CA ASN A 32 21.07 11.32 14.49
C ASN A 32 20.59 10.01 13.87
N GLU A 33 19.87 9.17 14.62
CA GLU A 33 19.15 8.04 14.03
C GLU A 33 18.09 8.58 13.06
N ALA A 34 17.93 7.95 11.91
CA ALA A 34 16.89 8.32 10.97
C ALA A 34 15.51 8.24 11.65
N PRO A 35 14.63 9.25 11.46
CA PRO A 35 13.31 9.25 12.05
C PRO A 35 12.49 8.05 11.55
N PRO A 36 11.78 7.32 12.45
CA PRO A 36 10.88 6.25 12.05
C PRO A 36 9.83 6.71 11.03
N LEU A 37 9.30 5.77 10.23
CA LEU A 37 8.20 6.02 9.30
C LEU A 37 6.91 5.35 9.78
N LEU A 38 5.81 6.09 9.78
CA LEU A 38 4.45 5.58 9.86
C LEU A 38 3.75 5.76 8.50
N LEU A 39 3.42 4.64 7.86
CA LEU A 39 2.64 4.57 6.62
C LEU A 39 1.18 4.28 6.96
N VAL A 40 0.27 5.17 6.58
CA VAL A 40 -1.18 5.06 6.85
C VAL A 40 -1.92 5.00 5.52
N SER A 41 -2.71 3.95 5.31
CA SER A 41 -3.56 3.80 4.14
C SER A 41 -5.03 3.95 4.50
N PHE A 42 -5.73 4.80 3.76
CA PHE A 42 -7.20 4.85 3.71
C PHE A 42 -7.63 4.24 2.38
N ASP A 43 -8.22 3.05 2.43
CA ASP A 43 -8.58 2.25 1.26
C ASP A 43 -9.57 3.00 0.35
N GLY A 44 -9.35 2.97 -0.96
CA GLY A 44 -10.30 3.54 -1.94
C GLY A 44 -10.49 5.06 -1.85
N PHE A 45 -9.55 5.79 -1.22
CA PHE A 45 -9.54 7.25 -1.17
C PHE A 45 -9.17 7.81 -2.55
N ARG A 46 -10.20 8.04 -3.36
CA ARG A 46 -10.08 8.60 -4.71
C ARG A 46 -9.50 10.02 -4.67
N ALA A 47 -8.49 10.29 -5.49
CA ALA A 47 -7.77 11.56 -5.52
C ALA A 47 -8.68 12.80 -5.72
N ASP A 48 -9.75 12.66 -6.52
CA ASP A 48 -10.68 13.77 -6.79
C ASP A 48 -11.55 14.17 -5.59
N TYR A 49 -11.60 13.35 -4.52
CA TYR A 49 -12.32 13.70 -3.30
C TYR A 49 -11.76 14.98 -2.69
N LEU A 50 -10.45 15.22 -2.80
CA LEU A 50 -9.78 16.45 -2.34
C LEU A 50 -10.37 17.72 -2.96
N ASN A 51 -10.98 17.63 -4.15
CA ASN A 51 -11.62 18.77 -4.83
C ASN A 51 -13.13 18.83 -4.60
N LYS A 52 -13.74 17.74 -4.11
CA LYS A 52 -15.19 17.57 -3.98
C LYS A 52 -15.69 17.77 -2.55
N TYR A 53 -14.86 17.50 -1.55
CA TYR A 53 -15.21 17.54 -0.14
C TYR A 53 -14.19 18.35 0.66
N SER A 54 -14.59 18.79 1.85
CA SER A 54 -13.71 19.53 2.77
C SER A 54 -13.03 18.56 3.73
N PHE A 55 -11.71 18.71 3.86
CA PHE A 55 -10.87 17.87 4.73
C PHE A 55 -10.00 18.77 5.62
N PRO A 56 -10.57 19.51 6.60
CA PRO A 56 -9.81 20.46 7.40
C PRO A 56 -8.66 19.81 8.19
N ASN A 57 -8.79 18.54 8.62
CA ASN A 57 -7.70 17.86 9.31
C ASN A 57 -6.60 17.41 8.34
N LEU A 58 -6.96 16.92 7.15
CA LEU A 58 -5.97 16.62 6.12
C LEU A 58 -5.26 17.88 5.62
N GLU A 59 -6.01 18.98 5.40
CA GLU A 59 -5.46 20.30 5.05
C GLU A 59 -4.44 20.77 6.08
N LYS A 60 -4.76 20.63 7.38
CA LYS A 60 -3.82 20.90 8.45
C LYS A 60 -2.62 19.95 8.46
N PHE A 61 -2.82 18.67 8.13
CA PHE A 61 -1.74 17.70 8.08
C PHE A 61 -0.70 18.07 7.01
N PHE A 62 -1.15 18.47 5.81
CA PHE A 62 -0.23 18.83 4.73
C PHE A 62 0.15 20.31 4.68
N SER A 63 -0.43 21.20 5.50
CA SER A 63 -0.08 22.63 5.50
C SER A 63 1.39 22.88 5.81
N ASP A 64 1.98 22.03 6.65
CA ASP A 64 3.41 22.01 6.99
C ASP A 64 4.14 20.80 6.34
N GLY A 65 3.49 20.15 5.38
CA GLY A 65 3.94 18.91 4.75
C GLY A 65 3.99 18.99 3.22
N VAL A 66 3.81 17.85 2.57
CA VAL A 66 3.81 17.72 1.10
C VAL A 66 2.51 17.04 0.66
N LEU A 67 1.84 17.64 -0.32
CA LEU A 67 0.68 17.05 -0.99
C LEU A 67 1.08 16.57 -2.39
N VAL A 68 0.90 15.28 -2.64
CA VAL A 68 0.86 14.71 -3.99
C VAL A 68 -0.61 14.68 -4.42
N ARG A 69 -0.96 15.39 -5.49
CA ARG A 69 -2.36 15.55 -5.93
C ARG A 69 -3.00 14.26 -6.42
N GLU A 70 -2.20 13.39 -7.04
CA GLU A 70 -2.64 12.14 -7.62
C GLU A 70 -1.47 11.16 -7.65
N LEU A 71 -1.77 9.88 -7.37
CA LEU A 71 -0.84 8.76 -7.50
C LEU A 71 -1.36 7.83 -8.59
N THR A 72 -0.52 7.48 -9.56
CA THR A 72 -0.84 6.43 -10.52
C THR A 72 -0.62 5.07 -9.88
N ASN A 73 -1.71 4.34 -9.64
CA ASN A 73 -1.71 3.00 -9.08
C ASN A 73 -1.22 1.95 -10.09
N VAL A 74 -0.76 0.80 -9.60
CA VAL A 74 -0.45 -0.33 -10.49
C VAL A 74 -1.74 -0.98 -10.99
N PHE A 75 -1.67 -1.58 -12.18
CA PHE A 75 -2.72 -2.46 -12.65
C PHE A 75 -2.52 -3.86 -12.03
N THR A 76 -3.54 -4.53 -11.50
CA THR A 76 -4.95 -4.10 -11.39
C THR A 76 -5.17 -3.16 -10.21
N THR A 77 -6.08 -2.18 -10.34
CA THR A 77 -6.44 -1.23 -9.25
C THR A 77 -7.34 -1.91 -8.21
N LYS A 78 -6.77 -2.90 -7.53
CA LYS A 78 -7.36 -3.70 -6.45
C LYS A 78 -6.52 -3.53 -5.19
N THR A 79 -7.15 -3.76 -4.03
CA THR A 79 -6.57 -3.52 -2.72
C THR A 79 -5.25 -4.25 -2.49
N PHE A 80 -5.27 -5.58 -2.64
CA PHE A 80 -4.11 -6.43 -2.32
C PHE A 80 -2.89 -6.13 -3.22
N PRO A 81 -3.03 -6.08 -4.56
CA PRO A 81 -1.91 -5.75 -5.44
C PRO A 81 -1.29 -4.39 -5.14
N ASN A 82 -2.10 -3.34 -4.95
CA ASN A 82 -1.56 -1.99 -4.76
C ASN A 82 -0.95 -1.79 -3.37
N HIS A 83 -1.57 -2.32 -2.32
CA HIS A 83 -0.96 -2.28 -0.99
C HIS A 83 0.37 -3.05 -0.95
N TYR A 84 0.50 -4.13 -1.71
CA TYR A 84 1.75 -4.88 -1.78
C TYR A 84 2.80 -4.20 -2.67
N SER A 85 2.39 -3.55 -3.76
CA SER A 85 3.25 -2.68 -4.56
C SER A 85 3.82 -1.51 -3.74
N LEU A 86 3.00 -0.87 -2.90
CA LEU A 86 3.43 0.26 -2.04
C LEU A 86 4.57 -0.11 -1.09
N VAL A 87 4.66 -1.37 -0.67
CA VAL A 87 5.64 -1.84 0.32
C VAL A 87 6.78 -2.67 -0.28
N THR A 88 6.71 -3.01 -1.57
CA THR A 88 7.75 -3.75 -2.28
C THR A 88 8.43 -2.92 -3.37
N GLY A 89 7.76 -1.88 -3.88
CA GLY A 89 8.23 -1.09 -5.03
C GLY A 89 8.14 -1.82 -6.37
N LEU A 90 7.43 -2.95 -6.42
CA LEU A 90 7.33 -3.82 -7.60
C LEU A 90 5.94 -3.73 -8.24
N TYR A 91 5.86 -4.06 -9.53
CA TYR A 91 4.58 -4.30 -10.20
C TYR A 91 3.98 -5.64 -9.75
N ALA A 92 2.66 -5.77 -9.94
CA ALA A 92 1.90 -6.95 -9.55
C ALA A 92 2.46 -8.25 -10.13
N GLU A 93 2.83 -8.24 -11.41
CA GLU A 93 3.44 -9.39 -12.11
C GLU A 93 4.77 -9.83 -11.51
N SER A 94 5.48 -8.93 -10.82
CA SER A 94 6.78 -9.23 -10.20
C SER A 94 6.64 -9.66 -8.75
N HIS A 95 5.69 -9.09 -8.00
CA HIS A 95 5.50 -9.42 -6.59
C HIS A 95 4.49 -10.56 -6.33
N GLY A 96 3.87 -11.12 -7.37
CA GLY A 96 3.02 -12.31 -7.30
C GLY A 96 1.55 -12.05 -6.91
N ILE A 97 1.27 -10.99 -6.15
CA ILE A 97 -0.12 -10.59 -5.80
C ILE A 97 -0.81 -9.83 -6.95
N LEU A 98 -1.47 -10.54 -7.87
CA LEU A 98 -2.10 -9.99 -9.08
C LEU A 98 -3.50 -9.39 -8.87
N ALA A 99 -4.27 -9.97 -7.95
CA ALA A 99 -5.66 -9.62 -7.66
C ALA A 99 -6.06 -10.05 -6.24
N SER A 100 -7.28 -9.70 -5.83
CA SER A 100 -7.85 -10.12 -4.54
C SER A 100 -8.43 -11.54 -4.56
N ILE A 101 -8.55 -12.15 -5.74
CA ILE A 101 -8.89 -13.56 -5.96
C ILE A 101 -7.96 -14.07 -7.06
N MET A 102 -7.23 -15.15 -6.80
CA MET A 102 -6.27 -15.70 -7.76
C MET A 102 -6.29 -17.22 -7.75
N TYR A 103 -5.88 -17.81 -8.88
CA TYR A 103 -5.68 -19.23 -9.03
C TYR A 103 -4.35 -19.48 -9.73
N ASP A 104 -3.53 -20.36 -9.16
CA ASP A 104 -2.28 -20.80 -9.77
C ASP A 104 -2.51 -22.17 -10.46
N PRO A 105 -2.44 -22.25 -11.80
CA PRO A 105 -2.64 -23.49 -12.52
C PRO A 105 -1.54 -24.53 -12.32
N VAL A 106 -0.34 -24.15 -11.86
CA VAL A 106 0.78 -25.07 -11.60
C VAL A 106 0.59 -25.75 -10.24
N THR A 107 0.46 -24.96 -9.17
CA THR A 107 0.30 -25.51 -7.82
C THR A 107 -1.14 -25.90 -7.48
N LYS A 108 -2.10 -25.51 -8.31
CA LYS A 108 -3.55 -25.69 -8.10
C LYS A 108 -4.08 -24.99 -6.84
N LYS A 109 -3.33 -23.99 -6.34
CA LYS A 109 -3.71 -23.20 -5.16
C LYS A 109 -4.68 -22.08 -5.54
N ASN A 110 -5.50 -21.70 -4.58
CA ASN A 110 -6.39 -20.55 -4.66
C ASN A 110 -6.00 -19.51 -3.61
N PHE A 111 -6.13 -18.25 -3.97
CA PHE A 111 -5.98 -17.09 -3.09
C PHE A 111 -7.30 -16.34 -3.01
N SER A 112 -7.64 -15.84 -1.83
CA SER A 112 -8.72 -14.87 -1.68
C SER A 112 -8.50 -14.00 -0.44
N ILE A 113 -9.25 -12.90 -0.32
CA ILE A 113 -9.23 -12.04 0.87
C ILE A 113 -9.54 -12.73 2.20
N VAL A 114 -10.12 -13.94 2.17
CA VAL A 114 -10.39 -14.76 3.37
C VAL A 114 -9.44 -15.97 3.48
N ASN A 115 -8.63 -16.21 2.46
CA ASN A 115 -7.66 -17.30 2.37
C ASN A 115 -6.36 -16.78 1.75
N ASP A 116 -5.70 -15.88 2.48
CA ASP A 116 -4.51 -15.15 2.04
C ASP A 116 -3.24 -15.53 2.84
N SER A 117 -3.35 -16.42 3.84
CA SER A 117 -2.26 -16.71 4.78
C SER A 117 -1.13 -17.61 4.27
N ASP A 118 -1.23 -18.16 3.05
CA ASP A 118 -0.22 -19.07 2.50
C ASP A 118 1.00 -18.27 1.97
N PRO A 119 2.21 -18.43 2.56
CA PRO A 119 3.42 -17.72 2.13
C PRO A 119 3.78 -17.89 0.66
N PHE A 120 3.30 -18.95 0.01
CA PHE A 120 3.50 -19.18 -1.42
C PHE A 120 3.20 -17.94 -2.27
N TRP A 121 2.12 -17.21 -1.94
CA TRP A 121 1.68 -16.04 -2.72
C TRP A 121 2.54 -14.79 -2.51
N TRP A 122 3.22 -14.70 -1.37
CA TRP A 122 3.88 -13.47 -0.92
C TRP A 122 5.41 -13.52 -1.01
N ASN A 123 6.00 -14.70 -1.20
CA ASN A 123 7.45 -14.87 -1.11
C ASN A 123 8.25 -14.34 -2.32
N GLU A 124 7.59 -14.04 -3.45
CA GLU A 124 8.22 -13.51 -4.66
C GLU A 124 8.85 -12.11 -4.45
N ALA A 125 8.40 -11.36 -3.43
CA ALA A 125 8.93 -10.04 -3.12
C ALA A 125 9.36 -9.91 -1.66
N THR A 126 10.32 -9.02 -1.42
CA THR A 126 10.72 -8.61 -0.06
C THR A 126 10.01 -7.31 0.29
N PRO A 127 8.97 -7.32 1.14
CA PRO A 127 8.32 -6.11 1.58
C PRO A 127 9.18 -5.36 2.60
N ILE A 128 9.00 -4.04 2.68
CA ILE A 128 9.84 -3.14 3.48
C ILE A 128 9.98 -3.56 4.95
N TRP A 129 8.96 -4.14 5.57
CA TRP A 129 9.04 -4.60 6.95
C TRP A 129 10.02 -5.78 7.13
N VAL A 130 10.17 -6.64 6.12
CA VAL A 130 11.19 -7.70 6.11
C VAL A 130 12.58 -7.08 5.99
N SER A 131 12.77 -6.12 5.08
CA SER A 131 14.05 -5.41 4.93
C SER A 131 14.45 -4.67 6.22
N VAL A 132 13.49 -4.05 6.92
CA VAL A 132 13.72 -3.38 8.20
C VAL A 132 14.17 -4.37 9.27
N GLU A 133 13.50 -5.51 9.44
CA GLU A 133 13.91 -6.54 10.40
C GLU A 133 15.29 -7.14 10.06
N GLN A 134 15.58 -7.37 8.78
CA GLN A 134 16.89 -7.85 8.33
C GLN A 134 18.02 -6.84 8.58
N SER A 135 17.71 -5.54 8.61
CA SER A 135 18.67 -4.48 8.94
C SER A 135 18.93 -4.32 10.45
N GLY A 136 18.28 -5.13 11.30
CA GLY A 136 18.45 -5.11 12.75
C GLY A 136 17.51 -4.14 13.50
N TYR A 137 16.57 -3.51 12.79
CA TYR A 137 15.50 -2.72 13.37
C TYR A 137 14.21 -3.53 13.51
N ARG A 138 13.16 -2.92 14.05
CA ARG A 138 11.84 -3.54 14.17
C ARG A 138 10.82 -2.85 13.27
N ALA A 139 9.85 -3.63 12.82
CA ALA A 139 8.68 -3.15 12.13
C ALA A 139 7.40 -3.45 12.94
N ALA A 140 6.41 -2.60 12.77
CA ALA A 140 5.07 -2.75 13.33
C ALA A 140 4.00 -2.67 12.24
N ALA A 141 2.88 -3.36 12.43
CA ALA A 141 1.79 -3.30 11.48
C ALA A 141 0.42 -3.45 12.14
N ALA A 142 -0.55 -2.75 11.58
CA ALA A 142 -1.96 -2.90 11.89
C ALA A 142 -2.71 -3.14 10.58
N MET A 143 -2.94 -4.42 10.28
CA MET A 143 -3.84 -4.89 9.22
C MET A 143 -3.43 -4.53 7.79
N TRP A 144 -2.15 -4.24 7.56
CA TRP A 144 -1.66 -4.05 6.20
C TRP A 144 -1.55 -5.41 5.48
N PRO A 145 -2.00 -5.56 4.22
CA PRO A 145 -1.94 -6.83 3.50
C PRO A 145 -0.55 -7.48 3.52
N GLY A 146 -0.50 -8.76 3.94
CA GLY A 146 0.73 -9.56 4.04
C GLY A 146 1.51 -9.42 5.35
N THR A 147 1.14 -8.51 6.26
CA THR A 147 1.90 -8.29 7.51
C THR A 147 1.63 -9.33 8.61
N ASP A 148 0.60 -10.15 8.47
CA ASP A 148 0.28 -11.29 9.32
C ASP A 148 0.64 -12.65 8.66
N VAL A 149 1.40 -12.61 7.57
CA VAL A 149 1.95 -13.78 6.87
C VAL A 149 3.44 -13.96 7.21
N ASN A 150 3.91 -15.21 7.26
CA ASN A 150 5.35 -15.50 7.34
C ASN A 150 5.97 -15.33 5.96
N ILE A 151 6.69 -14.23 5.72
CA ILE A 151 7.32 -13.91 4.44
C ILE A 151 8.83 -14.01 4.61
N GLN A 152 9.48 -14.82 3.79
CA GLN A 152 10.93 -15.02 3.81
C GLN A 152 11.49 -15.35 5.21
N ASN A 153 10.77 -16.23 5.94
CA ASN A 153 11.07 -16.62 7.32
C ASN A 153 11.00 -15.48 8.36
N SER A 154 10.27 -14.40 8.04
CA SER A 154 10.04 -13.27 8.93
C SER A 154 8.56 -13.16 9.31
N THR A 155 8.28 -13.15 10.60
CA THR A 155 6.96 -12.82 11.16
C THR A 155 7.12 -11.63 12.09
N LEU A 156 6.28 -10.61 11.89
CA LEU A 156 6.33 -9.40 12.71
C LEU A 156 5.96 -9.70 14.15
N LYS A 157 6.79 -9.19 15.08
CA LYS A 157 6.51 -9.23 16.52
C LYS A 157 5.35 -8.30 16.88
N TYR A 158 5.33 -7.10 16.28
CA TYR A 158 4.33 -6.05 16.53
C TYR A 158 3.32 -6.06 15.39
N THR A 159 2.31 -6.93 15.46
CA THR A 159 1.32 -7.06 14.38
C THR A 159 -0.09 -7.35 14.88
N PHE A 160 -1.08 -6.96 14.09
CA PHE A 160 -2.45 -7.41 14.20
C PHE A 160 -2.76 -8.41 13.09
N LYS A 161 -3.39 -9.52 13.45
CA LYS A 161 -4.16 -10.28 12.45
C LYS A 161 -5.31 -9.42 11.94
N TYR A 162 -5.66 -9.55 10.67
CA TYR A 162 -6.79 -8.83 10.12
C TYR A 162 -8.08 -9.11 10.92
N ASN A 163 -8.73 -8.03 11.37
CA ASN A 163 -10.01 -8.10 12.06
C ASN A 163 -10.76 -6.76 11.87
N PRO A 164 -11.76 -6.69 10.97
CA PRO A 164 -12.43 -5.44 10.64
C PRO A 164 -13.25 -4.85 11.78
N LYS A 165 -13.38 -5.55 12.92
CA LYS A 165 -14.06 -5.05 14.13
C LYS A 165 -13.16 -4.17 15.01
N VAL A 166 -11.83 -4.20 14.81
CA VAL A 166 -10.91 -3.37 15.58
C VAL A 166 -10.97 -1.95 15.07
N THR A 167 -11.26 -1.00 15.97
CA THR A 167 -11.44 0.41 15.62
C THR A 167 -10.14 1.07 15.18
N PHE A 168 -10.23 2.17 14.43
CA PHE A 168 -9.05 2.94 14.03
C PHE A 168 -8.24 3.40 15.24
N GLN A 169 -8.92 3.80 16.31
CA GLN A 169 -8.32 4.25 17.57
C GLN A 169 -7.51 3.13 18.24
N GLU A 170 -8.01 1.90 18.27
CA GLU A 170 -7.29 0.76 18.79
C GLU A 170 -6.07 0.40 17.92
N ARG A 171 -6.22 0.41 16.58
CA ARG A 171 -5.11 0.17 15.64
C ARG A 171 -3.99 1.18 15.86
N LEU A 172 -4.32 2.47 15.83
CA LEU A 172 -3.34 3.54 15.98
C LEU A 172 -2.75 3.60 17.40
N GLY A 173 -3.56 3.39 18.43
CA GLY A 173 -3.10 3.38 19.82
C GLY A 173 -2.02 2.34 20.05
N ASN A 174 -2.18 1.13 19.51
CA ASN A 174 -1.16 0.09 19.61
C ASN A 174 0.10 0.40 18.79
N ILE A 175 -0.06 0.88 17.54
CA ILE A 175 1.09 1.30 16.71
C ILE A 175 1.94 2.35 17.44
N THR A 176 1.30 3.41 17.93
CA THR A 176 2.00 4.50 18.62
C THR A 176 2.60 4.06 19.95
N GLN A 177 1.94 3.14 20.68
CA GLN A 177 2.50 2.52 21.88
C GLN A 177 3.76 1.71 21.56
N TRP A 178 3.74 0.86 20.53
CA TRP A 178 4.91 0.05 20.13
C TRP A 178 6.09 0.93 19.71
N MET A 179 5.86 1.93 18.86
CA MET A 179 6.89 2.89 18.44
C MET A 179 7.47 3.70 19.61
N THR A 180 6.66 3.96 20.64
CA THR A 180 7.11 4.71 21.81
C THR A 180 7.90 3.85 22.77
N ALA A 181 7.43 2.62 23.04
CA ALA A 181 8.01 1.68 24.00
C ALA A 181 9.30 1.03 23.49
N ASP A 182 9.42 0.80 22.18
CA ASP A 182 10.60 0.20 21.57
C ASP A 182 11.17 1.13 20.49
N LYS A 183 12.30 1.78 20.80
CA LYS A 183 12.98 2.71 19.88
C LYS A 183 13.61 2.04 18.67
N SER A 184 13.71 0.72 18.67
CA SER A 184 14.15 -0.04 17.50
C SER A 184 13.07 -0.14 16.43
N VAL A 185 11.79 0.17 16.73
CA VAL A 185 10.73 0.24 15.73
C VAL A 185 10.95 1.44 14.81
N LYS A 186 11.40 1.17 13.58
CA LYS A 186 11.71 2.20 12.56
C LYS A 186 10.70 2.29 11.43
N PHE A 187 9.81 1.30 11.31
CA PHE A 187 8.72 1.29 10.34
C PHE A 187 7.43 0.83 10.99
N ALA A 188 6.33 1.49 10.66
CA ALA A 188 4.99 1.10 11.04
C ALA A 188 4.04 1.24 9.85
N ALA A 189 3.14 0.28 9.66
CA ALA A 189 2.08 0.33 8.65
C ALA A 189 0.69 0.25 9.31
N LEU A 190 -0.26 1.08 8.89
CA LEU A 190 -1.63 1.08 9.37
C LEU A 190 -2.59 1.12 8.18
N TYR A 191 -3.55 0.21 8.18
CA TYR A 191 -4.61 0.14 7.18
C TYR A 191 -5.97 0.48 7.78
N TRP A 192 -6.81 1.20 7.02
CA TRP A 192 -8.20 1.48 7.32
C TRP A 192 -9.08 1.28 6.08
N GLU A 193 -10.22 0.61 6.26
CA GLU A 193 -11.12 0.12 5.20
C GLU A 193 -11.99 1.20 4.54
N GLU A 194 -12.06 2.40 5.11
CA GLU A 194 -12.86 3.50 4.57
C GLU A 194 -11.95 4.53 3.87
N PRO A 195 -12.41 5.16 2.77
CA PRO A 195 -13.80 5.17 2.28
C PRO A 195 -14.21 4.03 1.32
N ASP A 196 -13.34 3.06 1.02
CA ASP A 196 -13.60 1.98 0.06
C ASP A 196 -14.91 1.22 0.36
N ARG A 197 -15.05 0.71 1.59
CA ARG A 197 -16.21 -0.08 2.01
C ARG A 197 -17.52 0.65 1.73
N SER A 198 -17.63 1.92 2.15
CA SER A 198 -18.84 2.70 1.90
C SER A 198 -18.99 3.10 0.44
N GLY A 199 -17.88 3.34 -0.28
CA GLY A 199 -17.87 3.56 -1.72
C GLY A 199 -18.47 2.38 -2.49
N HIS A 200 -18.20 1.14 -2.07
CA HIS A 200 -18.83 -0.06 -2.63
C HIS A 200 -20.33 -0.16 -2.33
N ILE A 201 -20.77 0.25 -1.14
CA ILE A 201 -22.19 0.16 -0.73
C ILE A 201 -23.04 1.22 -1.44
N TYR A 202 -22.56 2.47 -1.48
CA TYR A 202 -23.36 3.62 -1.91
C TYR A 202 -23.02 4.13 -3.31
N GLY A 203 -21.81 3.83 -3.81
CA GLY A 203 -21.24 4.44 -5.00
C GLY A 203 -20.51 5.75 -4.67
N PRO A 204 -19.39 6.04 -5.35
CA PRO A 204 -18.54 7.20 -5.03
C PRO A 204 -19.18 8.55 -5.41
N ASP A 205 -20.29 8.52 -6.14
CA ASP A 205 -21.02 9.72 -6.58
C ASP A 205 -22.28 9.98 -5.72
N ASN A 206 -22.54 9.13 -4.70
CA ASN A 206 -23.58 9.39 -3.71
C ASN A 206 -23.10 10.43 -2.70
N ASN A 207 -23.27 11.71 -3.05
CA ASN A 207 -22.75 12.83 -2.27
C ASN A 207 -23.21 12.82 -0.80
N THR A 208 -24.45 12.41 -0.51
CA THR A 208 -24.97 12.42 0.87
C THR A 208 -24.21 11.44 1.76
N GLU A 209 -24.13 10.17 1.34
CA GLU A 209 -23.46 9.15 2.15
C GLU A 209 -21.94 9.34 2.14
N MET A 210 -21.35 9.68 1.00
CA MET A 210 -19.90 9.90 0.90
C MET A 210 -19.45 11.13 1.69
N THR A 211 -20.27 12.19 1.81
CA THR A 211 -19.94 13.33 2.70
C THR A 211 -19.79 12.88 4.15
N ARG A 212 -20.68 12.00 4.63
CA ARG A 212 -20.62 11.50 6.01
C ARG A 212 -19.37 10.65 6.24
N VAL A 213 -19.08 9.74 5.32
CA VAL A 213 -17.92 8.82 5.40
C VAL A 213 -16.60 9.58 5.30
N LEU A 214 -16.47 10.49 4.34
CA LEU A 214 -15.24 11.25 4.16
C LEU A 214 -14.97 12.22 5.31
N LYS A 215 -16.03 12.72 5.97
CA LYS A 215 -15.90 13.47 7.22
C LYS A 215 -15.38 12.59 8.37
N GLU A 216 -15.77 11.31 8.42
CA GLU A 216 -15.25 10.35 9.40
C GLU A 216 -13.77 10.05 9.15
N VAL A 217 -13.38 9.82 7.88
CA VAL A 217 -11.98 9.66 7.46
C VAL A 217 -11.14 10.89 7.84
N ASP A 218 -11.63 12.11 7.57
CA ASP A 218 -10.95 13.34 8.02
C ASP A 218 -10.83 13.41 9.55
N GLY A 219 -11.86 12.97 10.28
CA GLY A 219 -11.84 12.85 11.73
C GLY A 219 -10.76 11.89 12.23
N HIS A 220 -10.53 10.76 11.55
CA HIS A 220 -9.44 9.84 11.84
C HIS A 220 -8.06 10.45 11.58
N ILE A 221 -7.91 11.29 10.55
CA ILE A 221 -6.68 12.05 10.31
C ILE A 221 -6.45 13.06 11.45
N GLY A 222 -7.50 13.73 11.92
CA GLY A 222 -7.45 14.59 13.11
C GLY A 222 -6.97 13.83 14.34
N TYR A 223 -7.58 12.67 14.60
CA TYR A 223 -7.20 11.79 15.70
C TYR A 223 -5.77 11.26 15.57
N LEU A 224 -5.31 10.96 14.34
CA LEU A 224 -3.93 10.58 14.06
C LEU A 224 -2.94 11.64 14.54
N MET A 225 -3.14 12.89 14.14
CA MET A 225 -2.30 14.00 14.58
C MET A 225 -2.35 14.17 16.11
N GLU A 226 -3.53 14.06 16.72
CA GLU A 226 -3.69 14.17 18.18
C GLU A 226 -2.91 13.08 18.92
N GLN A 227 -3.06 11.81 18.52
CA GLN A 227 -2.35 10.70 19.17
C GLN A 227 -0.84 10.81 18.99
N LEU A 228 -0.36 11.19 17.80
CA LEU A 228 1.08 11.41 17.59
C LEU A 228 1.63 12.52 18.49
N ASN A 229 0.89 13.61 18.70
CA ASN A 229 1.26 14.66 19.64
C ASN A 229 1.27 14.14 21.09
N LYS A 230 0.20 13.46 21.51
CA LYS A 230 0.05 12.89 22.86
C LYS A 230 1.18 11.90 23.21
N MET A 231 1.60 11.09 22.24
CA MET A 231 2.66 10.09 22.40
C MET A 231 4.06 10.69 22.20
N GLY A 232 4.17 12.00 21.93
CA GLY A 232 5.44 12.69 21.73
C GLY A 232 6.19 12.26 20.47
N LEU A 233 5.47 11.75 19.47
CA LEU A 233 5.96 11.30 18.16
C LEU A 233 5.85 12.39 17.08
N TRP A 234 4.91 13.34 17.23
CA TRP A 234 4.75 14.45 16.28
C TRP A 234 6.04 15.26 16.14
N GLY A 235 6.46 15.52 14.89
CA GLY A 235 7.72 16.18 14.58
C GLY A 235 8.99 15.34 14.79
N LYS A 236 8.87 14.06 15.20
CA LYS A 236 10.00 13.14 15.41
C LYS A 236 9.97 11.90 14.52
N ILE A 237 8.86 11.68 13.82
CA ILE A 237 8.68 10.59 12.85
C ILE A 237 8.25 11.18 11.52
N ASN A 238 8.48 10.44 10.44
CA ASN A 238 7.85 10.67 9.15
C ASN A 238 6.47 10.02 9.15
N VAL A 239 5.48 10.69 8.55
CA VAL A 239 4.14 10.15 8.36
C VAL A 239 3.78 10.27 6.88
N ILE A 240 3.36 9.16 6.27
CA ILE A 240 2.80 9.14 4.92
C ILE A 240 1.35 8.70 5.05
N ILE A 241 0.43 9.52 4.54
CA ILE A 241 -0.97 9.15 4.35
C ILE A 241 -1.16 8.87 2.85
N THR A 242 -1.67 7.70 2.51
CA THR A 242 -1.84 7.23 1.13
C THR A 242 -3.15 6.49 0.94
N SER A 243 -3.39 6.10 -0.31
CA SER A 243 -4.41 5.15 -0.71
C SER A 243 -3.85 4.19 -1.76
N ASP A 244 -4.54 3.08 -1.96
CA ASP A 244 -4.20 1.97 -2.84
C ASP A 244 -4.89 2.04 -4.19
N HIS A 245 -6.08 2.65 -4.26
CA HIS A 245 -6.78 2.94 -5.51
C HIS A 245 -7.89 3.99 -5.33
N GLY A 246 -8.52 4.38 -6.44
CA GLY A 246 -9.74 5.16 -6.44
C GLY A 246 -11.01 4.30 -6.35
N MET A 247 -12.13 4.88 -6.79
CA MET A 247 -13.44 4.21 -6.81
C MET A 247 -14.26 4.67 -8.03
N ALA A 248 -15.03 3.77 -8.62
CA ALA A 248 -15.81 4.04 -9.83
C ALA A 248 -17.29 3.69 -9.65
N GLN A 249 -18.18 4.51 -10.24
CA GLN A 249 -19.61 4.24 -10.24
C GLN A 249 -19.96 3.14 -11.25
N CYS A 250 -20.47 2.01 -10.75
CA CYS A 250 -21.00 0.94 -11.57
C CYS A 250 -22.40 1.28 -12.11
N SER A 251 -22.77 0.69 -13.25
CA SER A 251 -24.13 0.72 -13.81
C SER A 251 -24.47 -0.64 -14.41
N GLN A 252 -25.73 -1.07 -14.23
CA GLN A 252 -26.26 -2.27 -14.88
C GLN A 252 -26.28 -2.15 -16.41
N ASP A 253 -26.42 -0.93 -16.95
CA ASP A 253 -26.40 -0.67 -18.39
C ASP A 253 -25.01 -0.87 -19.01
N ARG A 254 -23.96 -0.92 -18.18
CA ARG A 254 -22.57 -1.13 -18.59
C ARG A 254 -22.04 -2.51 -18.19
N LEU A 255 -22.94 -3.44 -17.85
CA LEU A 255 -22.57 -4.80 -17.47
C LEU A 255 -22.40 -5.67 -18.71
N ILE A 256 -21.23 -6.29 -18.85
CA ILE A 256 -21.00 -7.35 -19.83
C ILE A 256 -21.25 -8.68 -19.11
N LYS A 257 -22.20 -9.47 -19.59
CA LYS A 257 -22.48 -10.82 -19.09
C LYS A 257 -21.73 -11.82 -19.97
N LEU A 258 -20.79 -12.54 -19.37
CA LEU A 258 -19.91 -13.44 -20.11
C LEU A 258 -20.68 -14.62 -20.72
N ASP A 259 -21.66 -15.16 -19.99
CA ASP A 259 -22.51 -16.27 -20.43
C ASP A 259 -23.36 -15.94 -21.67
N ASP A 260 -23.61 -14.65 -21.95
CA ASP A 260 -24.29 -14.20 -23.17
C ASP A 260 -23.35 -14.20 -24.40
N CYS A 261 -22.03 -14.28 -24.17
CA CYS A 261 -20.99 -14.18 -25.19
C CYS A 261 -20.33 -15.53 -25.50
N ILE A 262 -20.10 -16.36 -24.47
CA ILE A 262 -19.44 -17.66 -24.57
C ILE A 262 -20.09 -18.66 -23.62
N SER A 263 -20.07 -19.96 -23.96
CA SER A 263 -20.66 -21.00 -23.11
C SER A 263 -19.94 -21.09 -21.77
N SER A 264 -20.67 -21.08 -20.66
CA SER A 264 -20.11 -21.24 -19.31
C SER A 264 -19.41 -22.60 -19.10
N SER A 265 -19.66 -23.58 -19.98
CA SER A 265 -18.95 -24.86 -20.01
C SER A 265 -17.54 -24.79 -20.62
N SER A 266 -17.16 -23.65 -21.22
CA SER A 266 -15.89 -23.48 -21.95
C SER A 266 -14.79 -22.80 -21.14
N TYR A 267 -15.08 -22.38 -19.90
CA TYR A 267 -14.10 -21.70 -19.05
C TYR A 267 -14.36 -21.91 -17.56
N MET A 268 -13.32 -21.71 -16.77
CA MET A 268 -13.36 -21.52 -15.33
C MET A 268 -13.21 -20.02 -15.03
N VAL A 269 -14.08 -19.48 -14.20
CA VAL A 269 -13.94 -18.11 -13.68
C VAL A 269 -12.92 -18.10 -12.55
N VAL A 270 -11.95 -17.19 -12.62
CA VAL A 270 -10.96 -16.97 -11.56
C VAL A 270 -11.28 -15.69 -10.79
N ASP A 271 -11.42 -14.56 -11.49
CA ASP A 271 -11.82 -13.28 -10.91
C ASP A 271 -12.87 -12.61 -11.80
N LEU A 272 -13.65 -11.72 -11.21
CA LEU A 272 -14.72 -10.99 -11.86
C LEU A 272 -14.39 -9.49 -11.89
N THR A 273 -15.41 -8.65 -11.75
CA THR A 273 -15.34 -7.21 -12.03
C THR A 273 -14.33 -6.46 -11.13
N PRO A 274 -13.78 -5.33 -11.60
CA PRO A 274 -13.86 -4.81 -12.96
C PRO A 274 -12.87 -5.45 -13.95
N VAL A 275 -11.92 -6.27 -13.48
CA VAL A 275 -10.93 -6.95 -14.32
C VAL A 275 -11.15 -8.46 -14.25
N ALA A 276 -11.97 -8.97 -15.17
CA ALA A 276 -12.29 -10.40 -15.19
C ALA A 276 -11.09 -11.24 -15.62
N ALA A 277 -10.94 -12.40 -14.98
CA ALA A 277 -9.95 -13.42 -15.33
C ALA A 277 -10.66 -14.77 -15.50
N ILE A 278 -10.48 -15.41 -16.65
CA ILE A 278 -11.02 -16.72 -16.96
C ILE A 278 -9.92 -17.63 -17.51
N ILE A 279 -10.07 -18.93 -17.27
CA ILE A 279 -9.18 -19.97 -17.81
C ILE A 279 -10.01 -20.84 -18.75
N PRO A 280 -9.63 -21.00 -20.03
CA PRO A 280 -10.35 -21.87 -20.95
C PRO A 280 -10.31 -23.33 -20.47
N LEU A 281 -11.42 -24.03 -20.62
CA LEU A 281 -11.51 -25.48 -20.45
C LEU A 281 -11.37 -26.12 -21.83
N GLU A 282 -10.43 -27.05 -21.97
CA GLU A 282 -10.29 -27.87 -23.19
C GLU A 282 -11.49 -28.81 -23.38
#